data_AF-A0A4P2R4G7-F1
#
_entry.id   AF-A0A4P2R4G7-F1
#
_cell.length_a   1.000
_cell.length_b   1.000
_cell.length_c   1.000
_cell.angle_alpha   90.00
_cell.angle_beta   90.00
_cell.angle_gamma   90.00
#
_symmetry.space_group_name_H-M   'P 1'
#
loop_
_entity.id
_entity.type
_entity.pdbx_description
1 polymer ?
#
loop_
_entity_poly.entity_id
_entity_poly.type
_entity_poly.pdbx_seq_one_letter_code
_entity_poly.pdbx_strand_id
1 'polypeptide(L)'
;MRIGLHVGSQRLVLGRAGSEDVADLSLPVRAGTQAGVQHAEHFLSRLDRLPRSEVDLALELYRDPELLRAVLDTATLPERVERVAISLDDPVQGPFLVVTRSGHFVTCLGRGMRAGDLPLVTRGELDAISRKITRLRERMDLAKQLGGERGHARLLRRLLVASDSVSREDFLAVAAWEPLLGPVFLDLYLAMGRELSLQGPMLRSRRSRRAQDEEVLHAYWNLLHGAGHMALLGAITADREQYVSLTDQHKGARAAFSYPLTGTGVVAFILKGAWAAARLGKLMLPDYKRALAEDVSFFELLDTLFALLAIGTRAKNTRAEIAKALHAAPSTARTPQAKRIREAMGREVQLCCEITAQLLEAPAEELEAVVRRIGESYFDPGAERLDDPMEEELVRTLPLMSWTDGITDGKKLLVSLSLIAATARGAPEQFYLPGELAEALHRPWTPANTWMVLDPLLKAEQAGRKPDARAASIGRQDPCTCGSGRKFKRCCGK
;
A
#
# COMPACT_ATOMS: atom_id res chain seq x y z
N MET A 1 -3.27 21.59 27.69
CA MET A 1 -4.47 20.85 27.25
C MET A 1 -4.32 19.40 27.73
N ARG A 2 -5.18 18.90 28.63
CA ARG A 2 -5.12 17.52 29.13
C ARG A 2 -6.20 16.71 28.43
N ILE A 3 -5.89 16.17 27.25
CA ILE A 3 -6.77 15.22 26.58
C ILE A 3 -6.62 13.89 27.32
N GLY A 4 -7.68 13.43 27.97
CA GLY A 4 -7.73 12.15 28.68
C GLY A 4 -7.90 11.00 27.69
N LEU A 5 -6.83 10.62 26.99
CA LEU A 5 -6.86 9.42 26.14
C LEU A 5 -6.73 8.16 27.01
N HIS A 6 -7.65 7.21 26.84
CA HIS A 6 -7.57 5.91 27.50
C HIS A 6 -6.70 4.96 26.69
N VAL A 7 -5.38 5.14 26.78
CA VAL A 7 -4.38 4.22 26.21
C VAL A 7 -3.38 3.85 27.30
N GLY A 8 -3.77 2.90 28.17
CA GLY A 8 -2.89 2.37 29.22
C GLY A 8 -2.55 3.37 30.34
N SER A 9 -2.46 2.89 31.58
CA SER A 9 -2.31 3.73 32.77
C SER A 9 -0.93 4.43 32.83
N GLN A 10 -0.91 5.77 32.76
CA GLN A 10 -0.07 6.70 33.57
C GLN A 10 0.07 8.08 32.89
N ARG A 11 -0.09 9.16 33.68
CA ARG A 11 0.14 10.57 33.29
C ARG A 11 1.57 10.99 33.67
N LEU A 12 2.30 11.74 32.82
CA LEU A 12 3.15 12.87 33.28
C LEU A 12 3.78 13.75 32.17
N VAL A 13 4.45 14.82 32.64
CA VAL A 13 4.89 16.14 32.10
C VAL A 13 6.14 16.12 31.19
N LEU A 14 6.24 17.08 30.26
CA LEU A 14 7.29 17.28 29.24
C LEU A 14 8.40 18.29 29.63
N GLY A 15 9.62 18.06 29.16
CA GLY A 15 10.75 19.01 29.17
C GLY A 15 11.66 18.84 27.92
N ARG A 16 12.20 19.95 27.39
CA ARG A 16 12.85 20.11 26.07
C ARG A 16 14.33 20.51 26.17
N ALA A 17 15.17 20.03 25.23
CA ALA A 17 16.42 20.64 24.68
C ALA A 17 16.96 19.67 23.59
N GLY A 18 17.70 20.00 22.53
CA GLY A 18 18.35 21.19 21.96
C GLY A 18 19.21 20.71 20.76
N SER A 19 19.43 21.55 19.74
CA SER A 19 20.01 21.20 18.42
C SER A 19 21.42 21.78 18.20
N GLU A 20 22.26 21.13 17.37
CA GLU A 20 23.51 21.71 16.82
C GLU A 20 23.82 21.25 15.37
N ASP A 21 24.70 22.03 14.73
CA ASP A 21 24.88 22.42 13.32
C ASP A 21 25.56 21.46 12.33
N VAL A 22 25.39 21.78 11.03
CA VAL A 22 25.97 21.12 9.83
C VAL A 22 26.86 22.10 9.04
N ALA A 23 27.94 21.60 8.44
CA ALA A 23 28.83 22.33 7.54
C ALA A 23 28.78 21.80 6.09
N ASP A 24 28.90 22.75 5.16
CA ASP A 24 28.65 22.73 3.71
C ASP A 24 29.90 22.32 2.87
N LEU A 25 29.68 21.61 1.75
CA LEU A 25 30.72 21.28 0.75
C LEU A 25 30.10 21.19 -0.68
N SER A 26 30.28 22.26 -1.45
CA SER A 26 29.95 22.34 -2.87
C SER A 26 31.07 21.82 -3.81
N LEU A 27 30.69 21.15 -4.91
CA LEU A 27 31.57 20.70 -6.01
C LEU A 27 31.22 21.37 -7.36
N PRO A 28 32.16 21.49 -8.33
CA PRO A 28 32.01 22.32 -9.53
C PRO A 28 31.55 21.59 -10.81
N VAL A 29 30.96 22.37 -11.72
CA VAL A 29 30.36 22.00 -13.02
C VAL A 29 31.41 21.87 -14.14
N ARG A 30 31.25 20.90 -15.08
CA ARG A 30 32.12 20.67 -16.25
C ARG A 30 31.57 21.30 -17.55
N ALA A 31 32.48 21.78 -18.41
CA ALA A 31 32.22 22.48 -19.69
C ALA A 31 31.92 21.53 -20.89
N GLY A 32 31.12 22.01 -21.85
CA GLY A 32 30.62 21.26 -23.04
C GLY A 32 31.50 21.33 -24.32
N THR A 33 31.21 20.47 -25.30
CA THR A 33 31.99 20.21 -26.53
C THR A 33 31.67 21.14 -27.72
N GLN A 34 32.67 21.37 -28.59
CA GLN A 34 32.68 22.37 -29.69
C GLN A 34 31.59 22.20 -30.78
N ALA A 35 31.16 20.96 -31.06
CA ALA A 35 30.08 20.69 -32.03
C ALA A 35 28.68 21.10 -31.53
N GLY A 36 28.45 21.06 -30.21
CA GLY A 36 27.20 21.53 -29.61
C GLY A 36 27.02 23.05 -29.73
N VAL A 37 28.12 23.80 -29.77
CA VAL A 37 28.14 25.27 -29.87
C VAL A 37 27.69 25.74 -31.26
N GLN A 38 28.21 25.12 -32.34
CA GLN A 38 27.80 25.48 -33.71
C GLN A 38 26.32 25.19 -34.00
N HIS A 39 25.79 24.09 -33.48
CA HIS A 39 24.38 23.73 -33.64
C HIS A 39 23.45 24.71 -32.91
N ALA A 40 23.84 25.15 -31.71
CA ALA A 40 23.08 26.13 -30.93
C ALA A 40 22.99 27.51 -31.62
N GLU A 41 24.10 28.03 -32.16
CA GLU A 41 24.10 29.31 -32.90
C GLU A 41 23.21 29.25 -34.15
N HIS A 42 23.25 28.13 -34.87
CA HIS A 42 22.42 27.92 -36.06
C HIS A 42 20.92 27.83 -35.73
N PHE A 43 20.55 27.26 -34.58
CA PHE A 43 19.16 27.24 -34.11
C PHE A 43 18.68 28.64 -33.69
N LEU A 44 19.44 29.35 -32.86
CA LEU A 44 19.04 30.66 -32.33
C LEU A 44 18.85 31.70 -33.43
N SER A 45 19.69 31.65 -34.47
CA SER A 45 19.59 32.54 -35.64
C SER A 45 18.36 32.28 -36.53
N ARG A 46 17.62 31.19 -36.34
CA ARG A 46 16.44 30.81 -37.15
C ARG A 46 15.11 30.90 -36.41
N LEU A 47 15.11 31.37 -35.16
CA LEU A 47 13.90 31.53 -34.35
C LEU A 47 12.87 32.48 -34.97
N ASP A 48 13.29 33.38 -35.86
CA ASP A 48 12.44 34.26 -36.66
C ASP A 48 11.40 33.53 -37.53
N ARG A 49 11.61 32.23 -37.78
CA ARG A 49 10.70 31.36 -38.55
C ARG A 49 9.50 30.87 -37.75
N LEU A 50 9.50 31.08 -36.43
CA LEU A 50 8.45 30.63 -35.53
C LEU A 50 7.56 31.81 -35.14
N PRO A 51 6.24 31.62 -35.00
CA PRO A 51 5.39 32.63 -34.38
C PRO A 51 5.76 32.79 -32.89
N ARG A 52 5.44 33.96 -32.30
CA ARG A 52 5.92 34.34 -30.95
C ARG A 52 5.60 33.30 -29.88
N SER A 53 4.39 32.75 -29.87
CA SER A 53 3.96 31.73 -28.92
C SER A 53 4.81 30.45 -28.96
N GLU A 54 5.29 30.08 -30.14
CA GLU A 54 6.12 28.89 -30.37
C GLU A 54 7.61 29.18 -30.15
N VAL A 55 8.04 30.44 -30.32
CA VAL A 55 9.39 30.88 -29.92
C VAL A 55 9.59 30.71 -28.42
N ASP A 56 8.61 31.11 -27.61
CA ASP A 56 8.71 31.00 -26.15
C ASP A 56 8.88 29.55 -25.71
N LEU A 57 8.07 28.63 -26.24
CA LEU A 57 8.22 27.20 -25.97
C LEU A 57 9.56 26.64 -26.47
N ALA A 58 10.01 27.04 -27.66
CA ALA A 58 11.31 26.60 -28.18
C ALA A 58 12.46 27.06 -27.29
N LEU A 59 12.37 28.27 -26.72
CA LEU A 59 13.33 28.81 -25.77
C LEU A 59 13.24 28.15 -24.39
N GLU A 60 12.05 27.79 -23.93
CA GLU A 60 11.87 26.99 -22.70
C GLU A 60 12.60 25.64 -22.80
N LEU A 61 12.36 24.90 -23.88
CA LEU A 61 13.03 23.62 -24.13
C LEU A 61 14.54 23.79 -24.31
N TYR A 62 14.99 24.92 -24.90
CA TYR A 62 16.40 25.23 -25.06
C TYR A 62 17.09 25.53 -23.72
N ARG A 63 16.39 26.22 -22.81
CA ARG A 63 16.90 26.55 -21.46
C ARG A 63 16.88 25.35 -20.52
N ASP A 64 16.11 24.31 -20.83
CA ASP A 64 15.96 23.11 -20.02
C ASP A 64 16.40 21.84 -20.77
N PRO A 65 17.72 21.65 -20.96
CA PRO A 65 18.25 20.51 -21.71
C PRO A 65 17.97 19.16 -21.03
N GLU A 66 17.73 19.15 -19.71
CA GLU A 66 17.35 17.94 -18.97
C GLU A 66 15.91 17.53 -19.29
N LEU A 67 14.98 18.48 -19.32
CA LEU A 67 13.59 18.22 -19.74
C LEU A 67 13.55 17.69 -21.17
N LEU A 68 14.29 18.33 -22.08
CA LEU A 68 14.35 17.89 -23.48
C LEU A 68 14.88 16.45 -23.60
N ARG A 69 15.97 16.10 -22.90
CA ARG A 69 16.49 14.73 -22.89
C ARG A 69 15.48 13.74 -22.34
N ALA A 70 14.85 14.05 -21.21
CA ALA A 70 13.85 13.18 -20.60
C ALA A 70 12.62 12.98 -21.50
N VAL A 71 12.19 14.03 -22.24
CA VAL A 71 11.14 13.91 -23.28
C VAL A 71 11.57 12.94 -24.36
N LEU A 72 12.78 13.11 -24.91
CA LEU A 72 13.31 12.23 -25.95
C LEU A 72 13.48 10.79 -25.46
N ASP A 73 13.93 10.57 -24.23
CA ASP A 73 14.13 9.21 -23.67
C ASP A 73 12.80 8.49 -23.39
N THR A 74 11.74 9.25 -23.06
CA THR A 74 10.41 8.71 -22.77
C THR A 74 9.56 8.51 -24.03
N ALA A 75 9.75 9.32 -25.07
CA ALA A 75 9.00 9.21 -26.31
C ALA A 75 9.31 7.88 -27.04
N THR A 76 8.29 7.29 -27.65
CA THR A 76 8.42 6.04 -28.43
C THR A 76 9.15 6.32 -29.74
N LEU A 77 10.48 6.35 -29.68
CA LEU A 77 11.36 6.65 -30.81
C LEU A 77 12.15 5.39 -31.24
N PRO A 78 12.43 5.20 -32.54
CA PRO A 78 13.26 4.07 -32.99
C PRO A 78 14.70 4.16 -32.43
N GLU A 79 15.32 3.01 -32.13
CA GLU A 79 16.61 2.96 -31.41
C GLU A 79 17.81 3.57 -32.15
N ARG A 80 17.76 3.70 -33.48
CA ARG A 80 18.94 4.08 -34.32
C ARG A 80 18.80 5.43 -35.02
N VAL A 81 18.02 6.36 -34.48
CA VAL A 81 17.77 7.67 -35.12
C VAL A 81 18.65 8.74 -34.53
N GLU A 82 19.36 9.48 -35.39
CA GLU A 82 20.25 10.57 -34.96
C GLU A 82 19.51 11.86 -34.65
N ARG A 83 18.41 12.12 -35.37
CA ARG A 83 17.62 13.35 -35.29
C ARG A 83 16.14 13.05 -35.15
N VAL A 84 15.46 13.94 -34.45
CA VAL A 84 14.05 13.85 -34.09
C VAL A 84 13.41 15.20 -34.36
N ALA A 85 12.20 15.19 -34.89
CA ALA A 85 11.37 16.37 -35.01
C ALA A 85 10.39 16.44 -33.83
N ILE A 86 10.25 17.61 -33.22
CA ILE A 86 9.27 17.89 -32.17
C ILE A 86 8.27 18.89 -32.76
N SER A 87 7.01 18.49 -32.87
CA SER A 87 5.95 19.42 -33.27
C SER A 87 5.61 20.37 -32.13
N LEU A 88 5.57 21.67 -32.44
CA LEU A 88 5.17 22.71 -31.50
C LEU A 88 3.67 23.01 -31.53
N ASP A 89 2.97 22.56 -32.57
CA ASP A 89 1.53 22.75 -32.74
C ASP A 89 0.92 21.60 -33.57
N ASP A 90 0.92 21.70 -34.90
CA ASP A 90 0.35 20.70 -35.79
C ASP A 90 1.37 19.60 -36.15
N PRO A 91 1.04 18.30 -36.03
CA PRO A 91 1.98 17.21 -36.28
C PRO A 91 2.34 17.04 -37.78
N VAL A 92 1.59 17.65 -38.69
CA VAL A 92 1.80 17.55 -40.15
C VAL A 92 2.35 18.86 -40.72
N GLN A 93 1.77 20.00 -40.32
CA GLN A 93 2.12 21.32 -40.84
C GLN A 93 3.19 22.03 -40.01
N GLY A 94 3.50 21.54 -38.81
CA GLY A 94 4.44 22.19 -37.89
C GLY A 94 3.86 23.46 -37.26
N PRO A 95 4.71 24.35 -36.73
CA PRO A 95 6.17 24.33 -36.85
C PRO A 95 6.85 23.20 -36.06
N PHE A 96 8.10 22.88 -36.44
CA PHE A 96 8.89 21.81 -35.84
C PHE A 96 10.23 22.30 -35.30
N LEU A 97 10.68 21.71 -34.19
CA LEU A 97 12.07 21.76 -33.76
C LEU A 97 12.76 20.48 -34.19
N VAL A 98 13.94 20.61 -34.81
CA VAL A 98 14.78 19.46 -35.12
C VAL A 98 15.92 19.42 -34.12
N VAL A 99 15.98 18.33 -33.36
CA VAL A 99 16.99 18.09 -32.32
C VAL A 99 17.71 16.77 -32.59
N THR A 100 18.91 16.62 -32.04
CA THR A 100 19.58 15.31 -32.01
C THR A 100 18.97 14.41 -30.94
N ARG A 101 19.18 13.09 -31.04
CA ARG A 101 18.77 12.14 -29.99
C ARG A 101 19.33 12.48 -28.60
N SER A 102 20.50 13.11 -28.55
CA SER A 102 21.17 13.57 -27.33
C SER A 102 20.69 14.94 -26.80
N GLY A 103 19.73 15.57 -27.49
CA GLY A 103 19.09 16.83 -27.06
C GLY A 103 19.78 18.11 -27.56
N HIS A 104 20.59 18.06 -28.62
CA HIS A 104 21.16 19.27 -29.22
C HIS A 104 20.24 19.84 -30.30
N PHE A 105 20.00 21.15 -30.26
CA PHE A 105 19.17 21.85 -31.23
C PHE A 105 19.89 21.99 -32.56
N VAL A 106 19.30 21.48 -33.64
CA VAL A 106 19.88 21.53 -35.00
C VAL A 106 19.30 22.70 -35.79
N THR A 107 17.97 22.83 -35.83
CA THR A 107 17.25 23.90 -36.53
C THR A 107 15.79 23.94 -36.09
N CYS A 108 15.08 25.03 -36.41
CA CYS A 108 13.63 25.07 -36.42
C CYS A 108 13.11 25.14 -37.87
N LEU A 109 11.90 24.61 -38.07
CA LEU A 109 11.15 24.59 -39.32
C LEU A 109 9.85 25.37 -39.09
N GLY A 110 9.60 26.39 -39.90
CA GLY A 110 8.39 27.21 -39.81
C GLY A 110 7.14 26.44 -40.27
N ARG A 111 5.96 27.01 -40.05
CA ARG A 111 4.70 26.41 -40.48
C ARG A 111 4.70 26.18 -42.01
N GLY A 112 4.23 25.01 -42.43
CA GLY A 112 4.23 24.56 -43.83
C GLY A 112 5.53 23.90 -44.29
N MET A 113 6.61 23.97 -43.50
CA MET A 113 7.84 23.21 -43.78
C MET A 113 7.70 21.77 -43.26
N ARG A 114 8.23 20.80 -44.00
CA ARG A 114 8.12 19.37 -43.65
C ARG A 114 9.33 18.88 -42.86
N ALA A 115 9.09 18.09 -41.83
CA ALA A 115 10.13 17.38 -41.08
C ALA A 115 10.75 16.19 -41.86
N GLY A 116 10.19 15.85 -43.03
CA GLY A 116 10.65 14.72 -43.85
C GLY A 116 10.34 13.39 -43.18
N ASP A 117 11.28 12.44 -43.27
CA ASP A 117 11.17 11.10 -42.69
C ASP A 117 11.66 11.03 -41.24
N LEU A 118 11.86 12.18 -40.59
CA LEU A 118 12.29 12.22 -39.20
C LEU A 118 11.19 11.67 -38.28
N PRO A 119 11.55 10.84 -37.28
CA PRO A 119 10.64 10.47 -36.20
C PRO A 119 10.07 11.73 -35.53
N LEU A 120 8.77 11.69 -35.25
CA LEU A 120 8.03 12.84 -34.75
C LEU A 120 7.59 12.61 -33.30
N VAL A 121 7.93 13.55 -32.43
CA VAL A 121 7.27 13.74 -31.13
C VAL A 121 6.18 14.77 -31.34
N THR A 122 4.93 14.37 -31.11
CA THR A 122 3.78 15.27 -31.28
C THR A 122 3.68 16.28 -30.14
N ARG A 123 2.96 17.38 -30.36
CA ARG A 123 2.72 18.38 -29.31
C ARG A 123 2.02 17.78 -28.09
N GLY A 124 1.06 16.88 -28.30
CA GLY A 124 0.36 16.18 -27.23
C GLY A 124 1.27 15.30 -26.38
N GLU A 125 2.20 14.58 -27.01
CA GLU A 125 3.22 13.77 -26.31
C GLU A 125 4.20 14.66 -25.54
N LEU A 126 4.69 15.73 -26.17
CA LEU A 126 5.56 16.72 -25.52
C LEU A 126 4.90 17.28 -24.25
N ASP A 127 3.66 17.76 -24.35
CA ASP A 127 2.93 18.34 -23.21
C ASP A 127 2.65 17.29 -22.12
N ALA A 128 2.30 16.05 -22.51
CA ALA A 128 2.05 14.96 -21.56
C ALA A 128 3.32 14.59 -20.78
N ILE A 129 4.45 14.43 -21.47
CA ILE A 129 5.73 14.08 -20.84
C ILE A 129 6.24 15.27 -20.01
N SER A 130 6.15 16.50 -20.52
CA SER A 130 6.61 17.70 -19.80
C SER A 130 5.82 17.90 -18.50
N ARG A 131 4.49 17.78 -18.52
CA ARG A 131 3.66 17.81 -17.29
C ARG A 131 4.07 16.73 -16.30
N LYS A 132 4.39 15.52 -16.77
CA LYS A 132 4.88 14.43 -15.90
C LYS A 132 6.20 14.82 -15.24
N ILE A 133 7.16 15.34 -15.99
CA ILE A 133 8.49 15.73 -15.50
C ILE A 133 8.42 16.93 -14.54
N THR A 134 7.65 17.97 -14.86
CA THR A 134 7.45 19.11 -13.95
C THR A 134 6.87 18.65 -12.62
N ARG A 135 5.83 17.79 -12.65
CA ARG A 135 5.24 17.22 -11.44
C ARG A 135 6.25 16.37 -10.64
N LEU A 136 7.19 15.70 -11.31
CA LEU A 136 8.28 14.97 -10.64
C LEU A 136 9.24 15.92 -9.94
N ARG A 137 9.67 16.99 -10.61
CA ARG A 137 10.56 18.00 -10.04
C ARG A 137 9.93 18.68 -8.84
N GLU A 138 8.68 19.12 -8.95
CA GLU A 138 7.92 19.70 -7.82
C GLU A 138 7.85 18.75 -6.62
N ARG A 139 7.58 17.45 -6.86
CA ARG A 139 7.56 16.43 -5.80
C ARG A 139 8.95 16.22 -5.20
N MET A 140 10.00 16.21 -6.01
CA MET A 140 11.38 16.07 -5.53
C MET A 140 11.81 17.28 -4.70
N ASP A 141 11.42 18.49 -5.10
CA ASP A 141 11.73 19.71 -4.36
C ASP A 141 10.97 19.77 -3.03
N LEU A 142 9.69 19.39 -3.02
CA LEU A 142 8.94 19.21 -1.76
C LEU A 142 9.61 18.18 -0.85
N ALA A 143 10.05 17.05 -1.39
CA ALA A 143 10.74 16.02 -0.61
C ALA A 143 12.08 16.51 -0.05
N LYS A 144 12.84 17.31 -0.81
CA LYS A 144 14.06 17.96 -0.33
C LYS A 144 13.77 18.96 0.79
N GLN A 145 12.71 19.75 0.67
CA GLN A 145 12.28 20.70 1.72
C GLN A 145 11.89 19.97 3.01
N LEU A 146 11.17 18.85 2.91
CA LEU A 146 10.76 18.05 4.06
C LEU A 146 11.92 17.24 4.69
N GLY A 147 12.93 16.87 3.89
CA GLY A 147 14.06 16.06 4.36
C GLY A 147 15.30 16.85 4.81
N GLY A 148 15.63 17.96 4.17
CA GLY A 148 16.96 18.57 4.28
C GLY A 148 18.08 17.75 3.59
N GLU A 149 19.34 18.20 3.67
CA GLU A 149 20.46 17.67 2.89
C GLU A 149 20.78 16.18 3.13
N ARG A 150 20.55 15.66 4.35
CA ARG A 150 20.66 14.22 4.70
C ARG A 150 19.31 13.54 4.95
N GLY A 151 18.22 14.22 4.65
CA GLY A 151 16.85 13.81 4.97
C GLY A 151 16.40 12.52 4.34
N HIS A 152 16.76 12.32 3.08
CA HIS A 152 16.23 11.25 2.24
C HIS A 152 16.55 9.86 2.83
N ALA A 153 17.82 9.61 3.14
CA ALA A 153 18.25 8.36 3.76
C ALA A 153 17.68 8.20 5.19
N ARG A 154 17.54 9.30 5.93
CA ARG A 154 16.96 9.29 7.29
C ARG A 154 15.46 8.94 7.25
N LEU A 155 14.71 9.52 6.31
CA LEU A 155 13.28 9.25 6.12
C LEU A 155 13.05 7.79 5.72
N LEU A 156 13.77 7.30 4.69
CA LEU A 156 13.69 5.88 4.30
C LEU A 156 14.08 4.94 5.45
N ARG A 157 15.14 5.27 6.20
CA ARG A 157 15.52 4.49 7.39
C ARG A 157 14.43 4.52 8.47
N ARG A 158 13.75 5.65 8.67
CA ARG A 158 12.66 5.79 9.65
C ARG A 158 11.51 4.83 9.32
N LEU A 159 11.12 4.72 8.05
CA LEU A 159 10.08 3.79 7.61
C LEU A 159 10.41 2.31 7.89
N LEU A 160 11.69 1.97 8.10
CA LEU A 160 12.14 0.59 8.31
C LEU A 160 12.59 0.29 9.74
N VAL A 161 13.07 1.28 10.48
CA VAL A 161 13.73 1.09 11.79
C VAL A 161 12.97 1.73 12.95
N ALA A 162 12.17 2.77 12.68
CA ALA A 162 11.29 3.43 13.63
C ALA A 162 9.89 3.54 13.02
N SER A 163 9.46 2.42 12.44
CA SER A 163 8.36 2.33 11.48
C SER A 163 6.98 2.56 12.12
N ASP A 164 6.84 2.36 13.43
CA ASP A 164 5.64 2.69 14.19
C ASP A 164 5.49 4.19 14.51
N SER A 165 6.55 4.98 14.34
CA SER A 165 6.59 6.41 14.61
C SER A 165 6.45 7.30 13.36
N VAL A 166 6.11 6.72 12.22
CA VAL A 166 5.97 7.43 10.94
C VAL A 166 4.76 8.36 10.99
N SER A 167 4.98 9.66 10.83
CA SER A 167 3.92 10.67 10.70
C SER A 167 3.36 10.74 9.28
N ARG A 168 2.27 11.49 9.12
CA ARG A 168 1.70 11.83 7.82
C ARG A 168 2.71 12.54 6.92
N GLU A 169 3.44 13.49 7.47
CA GLU A 169 4.42 14.29 6.75
C GLU A 169 5.62 13.44 6.35
N ASP A 170 6.09 12.54 7.23
CA ASP A 170 7.14 11.57 6.87
C ASP A 170 6.68 10.69 5.70
N PHE A 171 5.45 10.16 5.76
CA PHE A 171 4.89 9.33 4.69
C PHE A 171 4.76 10.10 3.37
N LEU A 172 4.21 11.31 3.40
CA LEU A 172 4.05 12.16 2.21
C LEU A 172 5.39 12.54 1.60
N ALA A 173 6.41 12.82 2.42
CA ALA A 173 7.76 13.11 1.95
C ALA A 173 8.35 11.93 1.16
N VAL A 174 8.17 10.69 1.64
CA VAL A 174 8.63 9.49 0.91
C VAL A 174 7.75 9.19 -0.30
N ALA A 175 6.44 9.34 -0.16
CA ALA A 175 5.47 9.14 -1.23
C ALA A 175 5.77 10.06 -2.42
N ALA A 176 6.37 11.23 -2.21
CA ALA A 176 6.82 12.10 -3.28
C ALA A 176 7.76 11.40 -4.30
N TRP A 177 8.57 10.42 -3.86
CA TRP A 177 9.48 9.65 -4.73
C TRP A 177 8.85 8.44 -5.40
N GLU A 178 7.59 8.13 -5.13
CA GLU A 178 6.91 6.96 -5.68
C GLU A 178 6.98 6.83 -7.22
N PRO A 179 6.94 7.89 -8.03
CA PRO A 179 7.04 7.70 -9.48
C PRO A 179 8.40 7.17 -9.95
N LEU A 180 9.44 7.32 -9.11
CA LEU A 180 10.79 6.81 -9.37
C LEU A 180 11.02 5.47 -8.66
N LEU A 181 10.46 5.31 -7.46
CA LEU A 181 10.74 4.19 -6.56
C LEU A 181 9.56 3.21 -6.40
N GLY A 182 8.44 3.42 -7.07
CA GLY A 182 7.23 2.60 -6.98
C GLY A 182 7.50 1.11 -7.16
N PRO A 183 8.23 0.67 -8.20
CA PRO A 183 8.63 -0.73 -8.37
C PRO A 183 9.46 -1.24 -7.19
N VAL A 184 10.39 -0.44 -6.68
CA VAL A 184 11.24 -0.81 -5.54
C VAL A 184 10.40 -0.97 -4.27
N PHE A 185 9.45 -0.07 -4.01
CA PHE A 185 8.53 -0.19 -2.87
C PHE A 185 7.66 -1.44 -2.98
N LEU A 186 7.16 -1.75 -4.17
CA LEU A 186 6.38 -2.96 -4.41
C LEU A 186 7.22 -4.24 -4.21
N ASP A 187 8.45 -4.27 -4.70
CA ASP A 187 9.38 -5.39 -4.48
C ASP A 187 9.72 -5.59 -3.00
N LEU A 188 10.00 -4.49 -2.29
CA LEU A 188 10.21 -4.51 -0.85
C LEU A 188 8.98 -5.02 -0.11
N TYR A 189 7.77 -4.59 -0.50
CA TYR A 189 6.53 -5.11 0.07
C TYR A 189 6.41 -6.62 -0.12
N LEU A 190 6.61 -7.13 -1.33
CA LEU A 190 6.51 -8.57 -1.62
C LEU A 190 7.57 -9.38 -0.86
N ALA A 191 8.79 -8.84 -0.72
CA ALA A 191 9.84 -9.47 0.06
C ALA A 191 9.51 -9.50 1.56
N MET A 192 9.08 -8.37 2.13
CA MET A 192 8.67 -8.27 3.53
C MET A 192 7.46 -9.15 3.83
N GLY A 193 6.49 -9.21 2.92
CA GLY A 193 5.30 -10.04 3.07
C GLY A 193 5.60 -11.54 3.15
N ARG A 194 6.59 -12.01 2.37
CA ARG A 194 7.11 -13.39 2.52
C ARG A 194 7.71 -13.60 3.91
N GLU A 195 8.50 -12.66 4.38
CA GLU A 195 9.14 -12.75 5.70
C GLU A 195 8.12 -12.73 6.84
N LEU A 196 7.09 -11.88 6.76
CA LEU A 196 5.98 -11.84 7.73
C LEU A 196 5.26 -13.18 7.83
N SER A 197 4.99 -13.79 6.68
CA SER A 197 4.31 -15.09 6.58
C SER A 197 5.13 -16.22 7.20
N LEU A 198 6.46 -16.08 7.27
CA LEU A 198 7.37 -17.05 7.90
C LEU A 198 7.59 -16.76 9.38
N GLN A 199 7.93 -15.52 9.74
CA GLN A 199 8.31 -15.14 11.10
C GLN A 199 7.13 -15.16 12.07
N GLY A 200 5.94 -14.72 11.64
CA GLY A 200 4.77 -14.64 12.53
C GLY A 200 4.42 -15.99 13.17
N PRO A 201 4.16 -17.05 12.37
CA PRO A 201 3.92 -18.40 12.90
C PRO A 201 5.09 -18.95 13.72
N MET A 202 6.33 -18.70 13.30
CA MET A 202 7.52 -19.11 14.05
C MET A 202 7.52 -18.51 15.46
N LEU A 203 7.30 -17.19 15.58
CA LEU A 203 7.28 -16.50 16.86
C LEU A 203 6.13 -16.97 17.76
N ARG A 204 4.93 -17.19 17.20
CA ARG A 204 3.79 -17.74 17.94
C ARG A 204 4.04 -19.16 18.46
N SER A 205 4.87 -19.95 17.77
CA SER A 205 5.20 -21.31 18.18
C SER A 205 6.24 -21.39 19.30
N ARG A 206 6.99 -20.30 19.57
CA ARG A 206 8.02 -20.28 20.62
C ARG A 206 7.39 -20.26 22.01
N ARG A 207 7.85 -21.16 22.88
CA ARG A 207 7.35 -21.30 24.27
C ARG A 207 8.00 -20.34 25.27
N SER A 208 9.13 -19.72 24.92
CA SER A 208 9.95 -18.90 25.81
C SER A 208 9.89 -17.44 25.38
N ARG A 209 9.76 -16.52 26.35
CA ARG A 209 9.76 -15.06 26.17
C ARG A 209 11.00 -14.46 26.85
N ARG A 210 12.21 -14.81 26.41
CA ARG A 210 13.49 -14.40 27.04
C ARG A 210 13.96 -13.05 26.49
N ALA A 211 14.92 -12.42 27.17
CA ALA A 211 15.55 -11.17 26.71
C ALA A 211 16.19 -11.25 25.30
N GLN A 212 16.74 -12.40 24.92
CA GLN A 212 17.25 -12.63 23.54
C GLN A 212 16.14 -12.62 22.47
N ASP A 213 14.87 -12.75 22.86
CA ASP A 213 13.74 -12.61 21.94
C ASP A 213 13.39 -11.13 21.71
N GLU A 214 13.87 -10.17 22.53
CA GLU A 214 13.49 -8.76 22.39
C GLU A 214 13.92 -8.16 21.05
N GLU A 215 15.18 -8.39 20.63
CA GLU A 215 15.66 -7.91 19.32
C GLU A 215 14.85 -8.52 18.17
N VAL A 216 14.51 -9.81 18.26
CA VAL A 216 13.72 -10.50 17.24
C VAL A 216 12.29 -9.97 17.21
N LEU A 217 11.69 -9.72 18.38
CA LEU A 217 10.34 -9.15 18.51
C LEU A 217 10.30 -7.71 17.99
N HIS A 218 11.35 -6.92 18.20
CA HIS A 218 11.46 -5.58 17.66
C HIS A 218 11.70 -5.58 16.15
N ALA A 219 12.53 -6.50 15.64
CA ALA A 219 12.73 -6.68 14.21
C ALA A 219 11.41 -7.08 13.51
N TYR A 220 10.64 -7.99 14.10
CA TYR A 220 9.32 -8.36 13.58
C TYR A 220 8.32 -7.19 13.65
N TRP A 221 8.33 -6.42 14.74
CA TRP A 221 7.53 -5.19 14.86
C TRP A 221 7.82 -4.22 13.72
N ASN A 222 9.11 -3.98 13.46
CA ASN A 222 9.54 -3.10 12.38
C ASN A 222 9.20 -3.64 10.98
N LEU A 223 9.35 -4.95 10.78
CA LEU A 223 8.96 -5.62 9.54
C LEU A 223 7.45 -5.45 9.26
N LEU A 224 6.62 -5.59 10.29
CA LEU A 224 5.16 -5.49 10.19
C LEU A 224 4.72 -4.09 9.74
N HIS A 225 5.23 -3.06 10.39
CA HIS A 225 4.95 -1.67 10.04
C HIS A 225 5.56 -1.29 8.68
N GLY A 226 6.83 -1.65 8.45
CA GLY A 226 7.55 -1.47 7.19
C GLY A 226 6.77 -2.04 6.00
N ALA A 227 6.29 -3.29 6.10
CA ALA A 227 5.47 -3.92 5.08
C ALA A 227 4.18 -3.12 4.81
N GLY A 228 3.51 -2.64 5.85
CA GLY A 228 2.34 -1.78 5.73
C GLY A 228 2.63 -0.48 4.97
N HIS A 229 3.77 0.18 5.23
CA HIS A 229 4.17 1.38 4.49
C HIS A 229 4.49 1.08 3.03
N MET A 230 5.25 0.00 2.77
CA MET A 230 5.63 -0.41 1.41
C MET A 230 4.40 -0.81 0.58
N ALA A 231 3.39 -1.46 1.19
CA ALA A 231 2.13 -1.79 0.53
C ALA A 231 1.42 -0.52 0.03
N LEU A 232 1.33 0.51 0.86
CA LEU A 232 0.71 1.78 0.50
C LEU A 232 1.53 2.48 -0.60
N LEU A 233 2.85 2.63 -0.40
CA LEU A 233 3.74 3.32 -1.34
C LEU A 233 3.79 2.63 -2.71
N GLY A 234 3.97 1.31 -2.74
CA GLY A 234 4.03 0.53 -3.99
C GLY A 234 2.71 0.50 -4.76
N ALA A 235 1.60 0.82 -4.11
CA ALA A 235 0.26 0.81 -4.72
C ALA A 235 -0.26 2.23 -5.07
N ILE A 236 0.49 3.32 -4.83
CA ILE A 236 -0.01 4.68 -5.06
C ILE A 236 -0.36 4.89 -6.53
N THR A 237 0.52 4.63 -7.50
CA THR A 237 0.18 4.86 -8.92
C THR A 237 -0.40 3.62 -9.60
N ALA A 238 -0.19 2.42 -9.04
CA ALA A 238 -0.72 1.15 -9.55
C ALA A 238 -0.48 0.97 -11.06
N ASP A 239 0.78 1.04 -11.48
CA ASP A 239 1.15 0.82 -12.88
C ASP A 239 0.98 -0.65 -13.28
N ARG A 240 0.24 -0.88 -14.38
CA ARG A 240 -0.13 -2.23 -14.83
C ARG A 240 1.06 -3.03 -15.31
N GLU A 241 1.94 -2.43 -16.11
CA GLU A 241 3.06 -3.14 -16.73
C GLU A 241 4.08 -3.55 -15.67
N GLN A 242 4.39 -2.63 -14.75
CA GLN A 242 5.24 -2.88 -13.60
C GLN A 242 4.68 -4.00 -12.72
N TYR A 243 3.40 -3.90 -12.36
CA TYR A 243 2.78 -4.92 -11.52
C TYR A 243 2.80 -6.30 -12.18
N VAL A 244 2.43 -6.39 -13.46
CA VAL A 244 2.42 -7.67 -14.20
C VAL A 244 3.82 -8.27 -14.22
N SER A 245 4.85 -7.47 -14.55
CA SER A 245 6.24 -7.90 -14.59
C SER A 245 6.72 -8.48 -13.26
N LEU A 246 6.48 -7.78 -12.15
CA LEU A 246 6.91 -8.21 -10.81
C LEU A 246 6.16 -9.46 -10.33
N THR A 247 4.87 -9.57 -10.66
CA THR A 247 4.04 -10.68 -10.18
C THR A 247 4.02 -11.89 -11.09
N ASP A 248 4.47 -11.80 -12.34
CA ASP A 248 4.73 -12.98 -13.18
C ASP A 248 5.87 -13.83 -12.61
N GLN A 249 6.85 -13.19 -11.97
CA GLN A 249 7.91 -13.87 -11.21
C GLN A 249 7.38 -14.51 -9.91
N HIS A 250 6.18 -14.11 -9.49
CA HIS A 250 5.55 -14.51 -8.22
C HIS A 250 4.07 -14.89 -8.43
N LYS A 251 3.77 -15.86 -9.30
CA LYS A 251 2.38 -16.20 -9.68
C LYS A 251 1.43 -16.45 -8.50
N GLY A 252 1.91 -16.98 -7.38
CA GLY A 252 1.11 -17.16 -6.16
C GLY A 252 0.79 -15.86 -5.41
N ALA A 253 1.61 -14.81 -5.57
CA ALA A 253 1.44 -13.53 -4.88
C ALA A 253 0.23 -12.73 -5.41
N ARG A 254 -0.25 -12.99 -6.64
CA ARG A 254 -1.41 -12.28 -7.19
C ARG A 254 -2.72 -12.60 -6.47
N ALA A 255 -2.90 -13.86 -6.07
CA ALA A 255 -4.13 -14.33 -5.43
C ALA A 255 -4.19 -14.00 -3.93
N ALA A 256 -3.07 -13.60 -3.34
CA ALA A 256 -2.91 -13.38 -1.91
C ALA A 256 -2.12 -12.08 -1.66
N PHE A 257 -2.30 -11.07 -2.50
CA PHE A 257 -1.48 -9.86 -2.47
C PHE A 257 -1.57 -9.14 -1.13
N SER A 258 -2.76 -9.03 -0.53
CA SER A 258 -2.97 -8.42 0.79
C SER A 258 -2.76 -9.39 1.95
N TYR A 259 -2.73 -10.71 1.69
CA TYR A 259 -2.67 -11.74 2.72
C TYR A 259 -1.51 -11.58 3.72
N PRO A 260 -0.28 -11.18 3.34
CA PRO A 260 0.78 -10.99 4.34
C PRO A 260 0.43 -9.98 5.43
N LEU A 261 -0.39 -8.96 5.12
CA LEU A 261 -0.88 -8.00 6.10
C LEU A 261 -2.19 -8.46 6.74
N THR A 262 -3.08 -9.10 5.99
CA THR A 262 -4.33 -9.66 6.56
C THR A 262 -4.06 -10.77 7.58
N GLY A 263 -3.12 -11.67 7.28
CA GLY A 263 -2.70 -12.79 8.11
C GLY A 263 -2.02 -12.39 9.42
N THR A 264 -1.79 -11.10 9.65
CA THR A 264 -1.37 -10.54 10.94
C THR A 264 -2.54 -10.48 11.93
N GLY A 265 -3.77 -10.42 11.41
CA GLY A 265 -5.00 -10.28 12.19
C GLY A 265 -5.21 -8.91 12.82
N VAL A 266 -4.41 -7.91 12.48
CA VAL A 266 -4.45 -6.58 13.10
C VAL A 266 -5.09 -5.57 12.16
N VAL A 267 -6.06 -4.81 12.68
CA VAL A 267 -6.88 -3.85 11.90
C VAL A 267 -6.03 -2.92 11.05
N ALA A 268 -5.03 -2.23 11.63
CA ALA A 268 -4.21 -1.27 10.90
C ALA A 268 -3.50 -1.87 9.67
N PHE A 269 -3.05 -3.13 9.73
CA PHE A 269 -2.35 -3.77 8.61
C PHE A 269 -3.33 -4.36 7.59
N ILE A 270 -4.42 -4.95 8.06
CA ILE A 270 -5.54 -5.39 7.20
C ILE A 270 -6.00 -4.24 6.30
N LEU A 271 -6.23 -3.05 6.88
CA LEU A 271 -6.70 -1.88 6.14
C LEU A 271 -5.70 -1.44 5.06
N LYS A 272 -4.40 -1.42 5.38
CA LYS A 272 -3.35 -1.05 4.42
C LYS A 272 -3.26 -2.06 3.27
N GLY A 273 -3.33 -3.35 3.57
CA GLY A 273 -3.33 -4.42 2.57
C GLY A 273 -4.54 -4.34 1.65
N ALA A 274 -5.74 -4.21 2.22
CA ALA A 274 -6.98 -4.07 1.47
C ALA A 274 -7.00 -2.79 0.61
N TRP A 275 -6.52 -1.66 1.14
CA TRP A 275 -6.37 -0.41 0.39
C TRP A 275 -5.42 -0.58 -0.80
N ALA A 276 -4.27 -1.23 -0.60
CA ALA A 276 -3.31 -1.49 -1.67
C ALA A 276 -3.89 -2.40 -2.77
N ALA A 277 -4.62 -3.45 -2.38
CA ALA A 277 -5.36 -4.30 -3.33
C ALA A 277 -6.41 -3.49 -4.11
N ALA A 278 -7.14 -2.59 -3.45
CA ALA A 278 -8.11 -1.72 -4.10
C ALA A 278 -7.48 -0.79 -5.14
N ARG A 279 -6.27 -0.25 -4.87
CA ARG A 279 -5.56 0.60 -5.85
C ARG A 279 -5.21 -0.15 -7.13
N LEU A 280 -4.79 -1.40 -7.01
CA LEU A 280 -4.54 -2.28 -8.17
C LEU A 280 -5.85 -2.67 -8.88
N GLY A 281 -6.95 -2.75 -8.13
CA GLY A 281 -8.31 -2.77 -8.66
C GLY A 281 -8.56 -3.93 -9.63
N LYS A 282 -8.95 -3.61 -10.87
CA LYS A 282 -9.26 -4.60 -11.91
C LYS A 282 -8.10 -5.53 -12.25
N LEU A 283 -6.86 -5.13 -11.98
CA LEU A 283 -5.70 -6.01 -12.17
C LEU A 283 -5.81 -7.25 -11.27
N MET A 284 -6.31 -7.07 -10.04
CA MET A 284 -6.40 -8.11 -8.99
C MET A 284 -7.71 -8.86 -8.97
N LEU A 285 -8.76 -8.28 -9.55
CA LEU A 285 -10.10 -8.86 -9.50
C LEU A 285 -10.18 -10.31 -10.01
N PRO A 286 -9.56 -10.70 -11.15
CA PRO A 286 -9.62 -12.09 -11.62
C PRO A 286 -9.00 -13.08 -10.64
N ASP A 287 -7.89 -12.72 -10.01
CA ASP A 287 -7.18 -13.60 -9.09
C ASP A 287 -7.90 -13.72 -7.74
N TYR A 288 -8.45 -12.63 -7.18
CA TYR A 288 -9.28 -12.73 -5.98
C TYR A 288 -10.61 -13.45 -6.21
N LYS A 289 -11.23 -13.32 -7.39
CA LYS A 289 -12.41 -14.14 -7.74
C LYS A 289 -12.08 -15.62 -7.84
N ARG A 290 -10.87 -15.95 -8.31
CA ARG A 290 -10.39 -17.33 -8.35
C ARG A 290 -10.15 -17.84 -6.92
N ALA A 291 -9.44 -17.06 -6.11
CA ALA A 291 -9.18 -17.33 -4.70
C ALA A 291 -10.47 -17.62 -3.93
N LEU A 292 -11.52 -16.82 -4.14
CA LEU A 292 -12.83 -17.00 -3.50
C LEU A 292 -13.44 -18.41 -3.68
N ALA A 293 -13.12 -19.09 -4.78
CA ALA A 293 -13.56 -20.46 -5.06
C ALA A 293 -12.52 -21.54 -4.69
N GLU A 294 -11.28 -21.16 -4.40
CA GLU A 294 -10.13 -22.06 -4.21
C GLU A 294 -9.53 -22.02 -2.80
N ASP A 295 -9.80 -20.96 -2.01
CA ASP A 295 -9.23 -20.67 -0.69
C ASP A 295 -9.29 -21.88 0.24
N VAL A 296 -8.13 -22.19 0.82
CA VAL A 296 -7.89 -23.44 1.55
C VAL A 296 -7.84 -23.25 3.06
N SER A 297 -7.96 -22.01 3.55
CA SER A 297 -8.21 -21.68 4.95
C SER A 297 -9.28 -20.60 5.11
N PHE A 298 -9.90 -20.51 6.30
CA PHE A 298 -10.84 -19.43 6.60
C PHE A 298 -10.15 -18.05 6.58
N PHE A 299 -8.88 -17.97 6.98
CA PHE A 299 -8.11 -16.72 6.96
C PHE A 299 -7.80 -16.23 5.55
N GLU A 300 -7.50 -17.13 4.62
CA GLU A 300 -7.37 -16.80 3.19
C GLU A 300 -8.69 -16.28 2.63
N LEU A 301 -9.81 -16.91 2.99
CA LEU A 301 -11.13 -16.41 2.60
C LEU A 301 -11.37 -14.98 3.12
N LEU A 302 -11.01 -14.68 4.37
CA LEU A 302 -11.15 -13.31 4.90
C LEU A 302 -10.32 -12.30 4.10
N ASP A 303 -9.09 -12.63 3.72
CA ASP A 303 -8.27 -11.78 2.85
C ASP A 303 -8.95 -11.52 1.50
N THR A 304 -9.45 -12.58 0.87
CA THR A 304 -10.21 -12.46 -0.38
C THR A 304 -11.43 -11.55 -0.23
N LEU A 305 -12.20 -11.70 0.85
CA LEU A 305 -13.37 -10.85 1.12
C LEU A 305 -12.97 -9.38 1.33
N PHE A 306 -11.89 -9.13 2.10
CA PHE A 306 -11.36 -7.79 2.34
C PHE A 306 -10.90 -7.10 1.06
N ALA A 307 -10.13 -7.81 0.23
CA ALA A 307 -9.66 -7.27 -1.05
C ALA A 307 -10.82 -6.99 -2.00
N LEU A 308 -11.78 -7.92 -2.13
CA LEU A 308 -12.96 -7.74 -2.98
C LEU A 308 -13.84 -6.57 -2.52
N LEU A 309 -14.05 -6.42 -1.21
CA LEU A 309 -14.76 -5.27 -0.64
C LEU A 309 -14.06 -3.98 -1.02
N ALA A 310 -12.76 -3.89 -0.79
CA ALA A 310 -11.99 -2.69 -1.05
C ALA A 310 -11.97 -2.33 -2.56
N ILE A 311 -11.77 -3.32 -3.44
CA ILE A 311 -11.82 -3.15 -4.90
C ILE A 311 -13.21 -2.66 -5.33
N GLY A 312 -14.30 -3.29 -4.89
CA GLY A 312 -15.66 -2.91 -5.28
C GLY A 312 -16.08 -1.55 -4.73
N THR A 313 -15.67 -1.21 -3.51
CA THR A 313 -15.94 0.11 -2.93
C THR A 313 -15.24 1.21 -3.73
N ARG A 314 -13.98 0.99 -4.15
CA ARG A 314 -13.20 1.94 -4.94
C ARG A 314 -13.65 2.05 -6.40
N ALA A 315 -13.90 0.92 -7.06
CA ALA A 315 -14.26 0.85 -8.47
C ALA A 315 -15.74 0.49 -8.65
N LYS A 316 -16.60 1.50 -8.77
CA LYS A 316 -18.07 1.31 -8.89
C LYS A 316 -18.47 0.32 -10.00
N ASN A 317 -17.73 0.29 -11.11
CA ASN A 317 -18.01 -0.58 -12.25
C ASN A 317 -17.66 -2.07 -12.02
N THR A 318 -17.01 -2.43 -10.90
CA THR A 318 -16.76 -3.83 -10.54
C THR A 318 -17.72 -4.35 -9.47
N ARG A 319 -18.56 -3.48 -8.86
CA ARG A 319 -19.45 -3.86 -7.74
C ARG A 319 -20.39 -5.01 -8.06
N ALA A 320 -21.15 -4.89 -9.16
CA ALA A 320 -22.11 -5.92 -9.54
C ALA A 320 -21.43 -7.27 -9.82
N GLU A 321 -20.25 -7.25 -10.44
CA GLU A 321 -19.46 -8.45 -10.69
C GLU A 321 -18.97 -9.10 -9.39
N ILE A 322 -18.50 -8.28 -8.45
CA ILE A 322 -18.02 -8.74 -7.14
C ILE A 322 -19.18 -9.27 -6.30
N ALA A 323 -20.29 -8.54 -6.20
CA ALA A 323 -21.49 -8.97 -5.48
C ALA A 323 -22.00 -10.32 -6.00
N LYS A 324 -22.02 -10.51 -7.32
CA LYS A 324 -22.36 -11.80 -7.94
C LYS A 324 -21.39 -12.91 -7.52
N ALA A 325 -20.09 -12.63 -7.48
CA ALA A 325 -19.09 -13.61 -7.03
C ALA A 325 -19.26 -13.96 -5.55
N LEU A 326 -19.50 -12.97 -4.68
CA LEU A 326 -19.75 -13.15 -3.25
C LEU A 326 -21.00 -14.00 -2.99
N HIS A 327 -22.09 -13.77 -3.71
CA HIS A 327 -23.31 -14.57 -3.57
C HIS A 327 -23.14 -16.02 -4.04
N ALA A 328 -22.25 -16.28 -5.00
CA ALA A 328 -21.97 -17.64 -5.47
C ALA A 328 -21.01 -18.39 -4.52
N ALA A 329 -20.08 -17.68 -3.88
CA ALA A 329 -18.97 -18.22 -3.08
C ALA A 329 -19.33 -19.32 -2.05
N PRO A 330 -20.47 -19.27 -1.34
CA PRO A 330 -20.84 -20.31 -0.38
C PRO A 330 -21.07 -21.68 -1.02
N SER A 331 -21.47 -21.69 -2.29
CA SER A 331 -21.76 -22.92 -3.05
C SER A 331 -20.68 -23.28 -4.08
N THR A 332 -19.76 -22.37 -4.37
CA THR A 332 -18.68 -22.59 -5.34
C THR A 332 -17.36 -22.87 -4.63
N ALA A 333 -17.00 -24.15 -4.50
CA ALA A 333 -15.69 -24.59 -4.04
C ALA A 333 -15.05 -25.54 -5.07
N ARG A 334 -13.86 -25.18 -5.56
CA ARG A 334 -13.14 -25.87 -6.63
C ARG A 334 -12.09 -26.86 -6.13
N THR A 335 -11.51 -26.60 -4.96
CA THR A 335 -10.49 -27.47 -4.35
C THR A 335 -11.10 -28.37 -3.27
N PRO A 336 -10.54 -29.57 -2.99
CA PRO A 336 -10.99 -30.41 -1.89
C PRO A 336 -10.95 -29.70 -0.53
N GLN A 337 -9.94 -28.85 -0.31
CA GLN A 337 -9.78 -28.07 0.93
C GLN A 337 -10.85 -27.00 1.05
N ALA A 338 -11.12 -26.23 -0.01
CA ALA A 338 -12.20 -25.25 -0.03
C ALA A 338 -13.55 -25.92 0.27
N LYS A 339 -13.81 -27.10 -0.30
CA LYS A 339 -15.03 -27.88 -0.01
C LYS A 339 -15.17 -28.22 1.47
N ARG A 340 -14.10 -28.69 2.11
CA ARG A 340 -14.10 -28.96 3.56
C ARG A 340 -14.42 -27.72 4.39
N ILE A 341 -13.92 -26.55 3.99
CA ILE A 341 -14.24 -25.29 4.68
C ILE A 341 -15.73 -24.97 4.52
N ARG A 342 -16.29 -25.09 3.31
CA ARG A 342 -17.72 -24.84 3.09
C ARG A 342 -18.60 -25.84 3.85
N GLU A 343 -18.17 -27.09 3.97
CA GLU A 343 -18.86 -28.12 4.75
C GLU A 343 -18.80 -27.82 6.26
N ALA A 344 -17.63 -27.41 6.77
CA ALA A 344 -17.43 -27.16 8.20
C ALA A 344 -17.95 -25.80 8.67
N MET A 345 -17.89 -24.77 7.82
CA MET A 345 -18.13 -23.36 8.16
C MET A 345 -19.10 -22.68 7.18
N GLY A 346 -19.96 -23.43 6.50
CA GLY A 346 -20.79 -22.90 5.41
C GLY A 346 -21.68 -21.71 5.81
N ARG A 347 -22.19 -21.72 7.06
CA ARG A 347 -23.02 -20.62 7.60
C ARG A 347 -22.19 -19.36 7.79
N GLU A 348 -21.00 -19.49 8.38
CA GLU A 348 -20.09 -18.38 8.63
C GLU A 348 -19.59 -17.79 7.31
N VAL A 349 -19.24 -18.65 6.35
CA VAL A 349 -18.84 -18.23 5.00
C VAL A 349 -19.97 -17.48 4.30
N GLN A 350 -21.20 -17.99 4.35
CA GLN A 350 -22.37 -17.33 3.79
C GLN A 350 -22.59 -15.95 4.42
N LEU A 351 -22.61 -15.87 5.76
CA LEU A 351 -22.79 -14.62 6.48
C LEU A 351 -21.72 -13.59 6.13
N CYS A 352 -20.44 -14.00 6.07
CA CYS A 352 -19.35 -13.09 5.71
C CYS A 352 -19.51 -12.56 4.28
N CYS A 353 -19.90 -13.41 3.33
CA CYS A 353 -20.15 -13.00 1.94
C CYS A 353 -21.34 -12.04 1.83
N GLU A 354 -22.42 -12.30 2.56
CA GLU A 354 -23.62 -11.45 2.59
C GLU A 354 -23.31 -10.07 3.18
N ILE A 355 -22.63 -10.00 4.33
CA ILE A 355 -22.21 -8.74 4.95
C ILE A 355 -21.29 -7.97 4.00
N THR A 356 -20.32 -8.66 3.38
CA THR A 356 -19.40 -8.04 2.42
C THR A 356 -20.18 -7.43 1.24
N ALA A 357 -21.16 -8.14 0.69
CA ALA A 357 -21.99 -7.64 -0.39
C ALA A 357 -22.89 -6.46 0.04
N GLN A 358 -23.42 -6.48 1.26
CA GLN A 358 -24.19 -5.35 1.81
C GLN A 358 -23.33 -4.09 1.94
N LEU A 359 -22.10 -4.23 2.44
CA LEU A 359 -21.17 -3.11 2.62
C LEU A 359 -20.71 -2.48 1.30
N LEU A 360 -20.72 -3.21 0.18
CA LEU A 360 -20.45 -2.64 -1.15
C LEU A 360 -21.47 -1.58 -1.57
N GLU A 361 -22.69 -1.69 -1.05
CA GLU A 361 -23.82 -0.81 -1.34
C GLU A 361 -24.09 0.21 -0.22
N ALA A 362 -23.32 0.16 0.87
CA ALA A 362 -23.48 1.08 1.99
C ALA A 362 -23.21 2.55 1.57
N PRO A 363 -24.06 3.51 1.96
CA PRO A 363 -23.82 4.93 1.75
C PRO A 363 -22.54 5.41 2.44
N ALA A 364 -21.88 6.43 1.85
CA ALA A 364 -20.63 6.95 2.41
C ALA A 364 -20.84 7.57 3.80
N GLU A 365 -22.00 8.18 4.04
CA GLU A 365 -22.39 8.79 5.31
C GLU A 365 -22.55 7.75 6.42
N GLU A 366 -23.06 6.56 6.09
CA GLU A 366 -23.19 5.46 7.04
C GLU A 366 -21.81 4.90 7.41
N LEU A 367 -20.94 4.72 6.42
CA LEU A 367 -19.56 4.27 6.63
C LEU A 367 -18.75 5.26 7.47
N GLU A 368 -18.88 6.56 7.21
CA GLU A 368 -18.24 7.62 8.00
C GLU A 368 -18.76 7.63 9.45
N ALA A 369 -20.07 7.45 9.64
CA ALA A 369 -20.64 7.35 10.98
C ALA A 369 -20.11 6.15 11.77
N VAL A 370 -19.76 5.04 11.09
CA VAL A 370 -19.10 3.89 11.73
C VAL A 370 -17.67 4.23 12.14
N VAL A 371 -16.88 4.85 11.25
CA VAL A 371 -15.51 5.31 11.59
C VAL A 371 -15.55 6.23 12.82
N ARG A 372 -16.42 7.23 12.80
CA ARG A 372 -16.58 8.18 13.91
C ARG A 372 -16.96 7.49 15.22
N ARG A 373 -17.93 6.57 15.19
CA ARG A 373 -18.35 5.81 16.39
C ARG A 373 -17.21 4.99 16.99
N ILE A 374 -16.38 4.37 16.15
CA ILE A 374 -15.21 3.63 16.61
C ILE A 374 -14.16 4.60 17.17
N GLY A 375 -13.94 5.74 16.51
CA GLY A 375 -13.03 6.78 16.97
C GLY A 375 -13.40 7.36 18.33
N GLU A 376 -14.67 7.72 18.51
CA GLU A 376 -15.22 8.22 19.77
C GLU A 376 -15.04 7.22 20.92
N SER A 377 -14.99 5.91 20.64
CA SER A 377 -14.76 4.89 21.67
C SER A 377 -13.35 4.91 22.30
N TYR A 378 -12.39 5.65 21.71
CA TYR A 378 -11.05 5.85 22.29
C TYR A 378 -11.02 6.95 23.36
N PHE A 379 -12.10 7.73 23.50
CA PHE A 379 -12.20 8.85 24.42
C PHE A 379 -13.08 8.48 25.63
N ASP A 380 -12.85 9.16 26.76
CA ASP A 380 -13.67 8.99 27.95
C ASP A 380 -15.11 9.49 27.69
N PRO A 381 -16.15 8.66 27.87
CA PRO A 381 -17.54 9.06 27.65
C PRO A 381 -18.00 10.27 28.49
N GLY A 382 -17.28 10.59 29.56
CA GLY A 382 -17.55 11.73 30.45
C GLY A 382 -16.71 12.98 30.17
N ALA A 383 -15.78 12.95 29.20
CA ALA A 383 -15.03 14.13 28.82
C ALA A 383 -15.96 15.12 28.09
N GLU A 384 -15.87 16.40 28.45
CA GLU A 384 -16.60 17.47 27.78
C GLU A 384 -16.16 17.52 26.31
N ARG A 385 -17.11 17.35 25.38
CA ARG A 385 -16.84 17.48 23.95
C ARG A 385 -16.42 18.91 23.67
N LEU A 386 -15.15 19.09 23.33
CA LEU A 386 -14.68 20.34 22.79
C LEU A 386 -14.89 20.25 21.27
N ASP A 387 -15.44 21.30 20.66
CA ASP A 387 -15.37 21.46 19.20
C ASP A 387 -13.92 21.78 18.81
N ASP A 388 -13.04 20.80 19.00
CA ASP A 388 -11.61 20.87 18.74
C ASP A 388 -11.33 20.15 17.42
N PRO A 389 -10.86 20.86 16.37
CA PRO A 389 -10.41 20.25 15.12
C PRO A 389 -9.41 19.11 15.32
N MET A 390 -8.64 19.15 16.41
CA MET A 390 -7.69 18.09 16.76
C MET A 390 -8.39 16.80 17.24
N GLU A 391 -9.51 16.92 17.96
CA GLU A 391 -10.31 15.77 18.40
C GLU A 391 -10.94 15.07 17.20
N GLU A 392 -11.51 15.83 16.26
CA GLU A 392 -12.09 15.28 15.03
C GLU A 392 -11.03 14.52 14.19
N GLU A 393 -9.82 15.05 14.10
CA GLU A 393 -8.69 14.39 13.42
C GLU A 393 -8.33 13.05 14.06
N LEU A 394 -8.29 13.00 15.40
CA LEU A 394 -8.02 11.77 16.15
C LEU A 394 -9.15 10.75 16.01
N VAL A 395 -10.41 11.19 16.09
CA VAL A 395 -11.60 10.33 15.93
C VAL A 395 -11.59 9.64 14.57
N ARG A 396 -11.17 10.31 13.50
CA ARG A 396 -11.07 9.68 12.18
C ARG A 396 -9.85 8.78 12.03
N THR A 397 -8.71 9.16 12.59
CA THR A 397 -7.43 8.51 12.31
C THR A 397 -7.15 7.31 13.23
N LEU A 398 -7.49 7.39 14.53
CA LEU A 398 -7.19 6.35 15.51
C LEU A 398 -7.76 4.96 15.16
N PRO A 399 -9.01 4.83 14.66
CA PRO A 399 -9.53 3.53 14.22
C PRO A 399 -8.67 2.87 13.15
N LEU A 400 -8.04 3.67 12.29
CA LEU A 400 -7.25 3.21 11.14
C LEU A 400 -5.81 2.83 11.53
N MET A 401 -5.36 3.32 12.68
CA MET A 401 -4.05 3.01 13.27
C MET A 401 -4.15 1.97 14.40
N SER A 402 -5.34 1.41 14.63
CA SER A 402 -5.57 0.46 15.72
C SER A 402 -4.78 -0.83 15.56
N TRP A 403 -4.07 -1.20 16.61
CA TRP A 403 -3.38 -2.49 16.73
C TRP A 403 -4.27 -3.59 17.31
N THR A 404 -5.58 -3.35 17.41
CA THR A 404 -6.53 -4.36 17.86
C THR A 404 -6.65 -5.49 16.84
N ASP A 405 -6.97 -6.67 17.37
CA ASP A 405 -7.41 -7.80 16.58
C ASP A 405 -8.65 -7.45 15.75
N GLY A 406 -8.61 -7.82 14.47
CA GLY A 406 -9.63 -7.53 13.47
C GLY A 406 -10.34 -8.76 12.92
N ILE A 407 -9.97 -9.99 13.31
CA ILE A 407 -10.45 -11.21 12.61
C ILE A 407 -10.77 -12.42 13.50
N THR A 408 -10.37 -12.47 14.77
CA THR A 408 -10.60 -13.72 15.55
C THR A 408 -12.03 -13.92 16.06
N ASP A 409 -12.90 -12.91 15.97
CA ASP A 409 -14.33 -13.06 16.24
C ASP A 409 -15.19 -12.19 15.30
N GLY A 410 -16.49 -12.51 15.23
CA GLY A 410 -17.41 -11.88 14.30
C GLY A 410 -17.61 -10.38 14.49
N LYS A 411 -17.50 -9.85 15.72
CA LYS A 411 -17.63 -8.41 15.96
C LYS A 411 -16.40 -7.67 15.44
N LYS A 412 -15.21 -8.21 15.69
CA LYS A 412 -13.95 -7.65 15.17
C LYS A 412 -13.89 -7.70 13.64
N LEU A 413 -14.34 -8.82 13.07
CA LEU A 413 -14.45 -8.97 11.62
C LEU A 413 -15.38 -7.90 11.01
N LEU A 414 -16.55 -7.67 11.61
CA LEU A 414 -17.47 -6.63 11.15
C LEU A 414 -16.83 -5.24 11.21
N VAL A 415 -16.10 -4.92 12.29
CA VAL A 415 -15.34 -3.67 12.40
C VAL A 415 -14.33 -3.53 11.26
N SER A 416 -13.53 -4.56 11.00
CA SER A 416 -12.56 -4.55 9.88
C SER A 416 -13.24 -4.32 8.53
N LEU A 417 -14.33 -5.04 8.24
CA LEU A 417 -15.09 -4.88 7.00
C LEU A 417 -15.63 -3.46 6.84
N SER A 418 -16.24 -2.89 7.89
CA SER A 418 -16.75 -1.52 7.85
C SER A 418 -15.65 -0.49 7.64
N LEU A 419 -14.51 -0.63 8.32
CA LEU A 419 -13.36 0.28 8.15
C LEU A 419 -12.74 0.14 6.75
N ILE A 420 -12.66 -1.06 6.18
CA ILE A 420 -12.21 -1.27 4.80
C ILE A 420 -13.14 -0.54 3.83
N ALA A 421 -14.45 -0.71 3.98
CA ALA A 421 -15.44 -0.05 3.13
C ALA A 421 -15.32 1.48 3.22
N ALA A 422 -15.14 2.03 4.43
CA ALA A 422 -14.97 3.47 4.63
C ALA A 422 -13.66 4.01 4.01
N THR A 423 -12.55 3.28 4.10
CA THR A 423 -11.22 3.82 3.76
C THR A 423 -10.72 3.52 2.35
N ALA A 424 -11.26 2.52 1.66
CA ALA A 424 -10.75 2.07 0.35
C ALA A 424 -10.71 3.15 -0.74
N ARG A 425 -11.56 4.19 -0.62
CA ARG A 425 -11.59 5.33 -1.56
C ARG A 425 -10.64 6.47 -1.17
N GLY A 426 -10.27 6.54 0.11
CA GLY A 426 -9.45 7.63 0.64
C GLY A 426 -8.01 7.60 0.13
N ALA A 427 -7.28 8.64 0.50
CA ALA A 427 -5.86 8.80 0.21
C ALA A 427 -5.01 7.98 1.21
N PRO A 428 -3.80 7.53 0.85
CA PRO A 428 -2.98 6.68 1.74
C PRO A 428 -2.54 7.39 3.04
N GLU A 429 -2.44 8.71 3.04
CA GLU A 429 -2.07 9.51 4.21
C GLU A 429 -3.10 9.46 5.36
N GLN A 430 -4.32 8.98 5.11
CA GLN A 430 -5.36 8.79 6.13
C GLN A 430 -4.95 7.77 7.22
N PHE A 431 -3.96 6.90 6.93
CA PHE A 431 -3.47 5.89 7.87
C PHE A 431 -2.38 6.41 8.83
N TYR A 432 -2.19 7.72 8.89
CA TYR A 432 -1.14 8.37 9.66
C TYR A 432 -1.65 9.60 10.37
N LEU A 433 -1.19 9.80 11.60
CA LEU A 433 -1.40 11.03 12.35
C LEU A 433 -0.51 12.17 11.79
N PRO A 434 -0.98 13.42 11.84
CA PRO A 434 -0.12 14.60 11.69
C PRO A 434 1.08 14.54 12.64
N GLY A 435 2.21 15.11 12.24
CA GLY A 435 3.49 15.02 12.96
C GLY A 435 3.43 15.44 14.42
N GLU A 436 2.73 16.54 14.72
CA GLU A 436 2.54 17.01 16.09
C GLU A 436 1.78 16.00 16.96
N LEU A 437 0.74 15.37 16.41
CA LEU A 437 -0.03 14.33 17.09
C LEU A 437 0.73 13.02 17.19
N ALA A 438 1.44 12.63 16.13
CA ALA A 438 2.26 11.44 16.10
C ALA A 438 3.35 11.52 17.19
N GLU A 439 4.02 12.65 17.33
CA GLU A 439 5.02 12.89 18.36
C GLU A 439 4.40 12.88 19.77
N ALA A 440 3.26 13.56 19.96
CA ALA A 440 2.58 13.63 21.25
C ALA A 440 2.05 12.27 21.74
N LEU A 441 1.63 11.41 20.81
CA LEU A 441 1.08 10.08 21.11
C LEU A 441 2.11 8.95 21.06
N HIS A 442 3.31 9.22 20.54
CA HIS A 442 4.34 8.19 20.41
C HIS A 442 4.73 7.62 21.77
N ARG A 443 4.74 6.30 21.85
CA ARG A 443 5.25 5.54 22.99
C ARG A 443 6.44 4.70 22.51
N PRO A 444 7.56 4.69 23.25
CA PRO A 444 8.66 3.80 22.93
C PRO A 444 8.19 2.35 22.86
N TRP A 445 8.70 1.62 21.88
CA TRP A 445 8.41 0.20 21.73
C TRP A 445 8.83 -0.58 22.97
N THR A 446 8.01 -1.58 23.32
CA THR A 446 8.32 -2.62 24.29
C THR A 446 7.95 -3.99 23.70
N PRO A 447 8.52 -5.11 24.19
CA PRO A 447 8.13 -6.44 23.74
C PRO A 447 6.62 -6.72 23.84
N ALA A 448 5.92 -6.05 24.78
CA ALA A 448 4.47 -6.19 24.93
C ALA A 448 3.70 -5.71 23.69
N ASN A 449 4.22 -4.71 22.96
CA ASN A 449 3.61 -4.25 21.71
C ASN A 449 3.58 -5.36 20.66
N THR A 450 4.70 -6.08 20.48
CA THR A 450 4.75 -7.22 19.56
C THR A 450 3.84 -8.37 20.00
N TRP A 451 3.76 -8.65 21.31
CA TRP A 451 2.85 -9.70 21.79
C TRP A 451 1.38 -9.33 21.66
N MET A 452 1.01 -8.05 21.79
CA MET A 452 -0.35 -7.59 21.57
C MET A 452 -0.86 -7.92 20.15
N VAL A 453 0.02 -7.89 19.13
CA VAL A 453 -0.35 -8.26 17.76
C VAL A 453 -0.26 -9.77 17.49
N LEU A 454 0.59 -10.52 18.20
CA LEU A 454 0.74 -11.97 18.01
C LEU A 454 -0.25 -12.82 18.82
N ASP A 455 -0.61 -12.38 20.03
CA ASP A 455 -1.41 -13.13 20.99
C ASP A 455 -2.83 -13.50 20.48
N PRO A 456 -3.56 -12.63 19.76
CA PRO A 456 -4.90 -12.97 19.26
C PRO A 456 -4.90 -14.21 18.35
N LEU A 457 -3.99 -14.25 17.36
CA LEU A 457 -3.86 -15.39 16.47
C LEU A 457 -3.34 -16.62 17.19
N LEU A 458 -2.39 -16.47 18.13
CA LEU A 458 -1.92 -17.57 18.95
C LEU A 458 -3.08 -18.23 19.72
N LYS A 459 -3.96 -17.41 20.33
CA LYS A 459 -5.15 -17.91 21.04
C LYS A 459 -6.12 -18.61 20.11
N ALA A 460 -6.37 -18.07 18.91
CA ALA A 460 -7.22 -18.69 17.91
C ALA A 460 -6.66 -20.04 17.43
N GLU A 461 -5.36 -20.11 17.13
CA GLU A 461 -4.66 -21.34 16.74
C GLU A 461 -4.70 -22.40 17.85
N GLN A 462 -4.51 -21.99 19.12
CA GLN A 462 -4.60 -22.88 20.27
C GLN A 462 -6.03 -23.40 20.50
N ALA A 463 -7.04 -22.55 20.29
CA ALA A 463 -8.44 -22.94 20.40
C ALA A 463 -8.81 -24.01 19.37
N GLY A 464 -8.33 -23.87 18.12
CA GLY A 464 -8.52 -24.87 17.06
C GLY A 464 -7.71 -26.16 17.26
N ARG A 465 -6.64 -26.13 18.05
CA ARG A 465 -5.81 -27.30 18.40
C ARG A 465 -6.31 -28.08 19.61
N LYS A 466 -7.33 -27.61 20.34
CA LYS A 466 -7.88 -28.40 21.46
C LYS A 466 -8.23 -29.78 20.89
N PRO A 467 -7.56 -30.86 21.35
CA PRO A 467 -7.88 -32.18 20.86
C PRO A 467 -9.37 -32.39 21.12
N ASP A 468 -10.11 -32.88 20.12
CA ASP A 468 -11.43 -33.47 20.35
C ASP A 468 -11.31 -34.22 21.66
N ALA A 469 -12.13 -33.83 22.64
CA ALA A 469 -12.11 -34.45 23.96
C ALA A 469 -12.07 -35.95 23.71
N ARG A 470 -10.91 -36.58 23.97
CA ARG A 470 -10.66 -37.98 23.63
C ARG A 470 -11.93 -38.71 23.96
N ALA A 471 -12.65 -39.21 22.94
CA ALA A 471 -13.92 -39.90 23.14
C ALA A 471 -13.72 -40.79 24.35
N ALA A 472 -14.44 -40.52 25.45
CA ALA A 472 -14.08 -40.97 26.79
C ALA A 472 -13.57 -42.41 26.67
N SER A 473 -12.26 -42.61 26.85
CA SER A 473 -11.64 -43.87 26.49
C SER A 473 -12.37 -44.94 27.28
N ILE A 474 -13.11 -45.84 26.60
CA ILE A 474 -13.93 -46.86 27.24
C ILE A 474 -13.06 -47.51 28.31
N GLY A 475 -13.41 -47.28 29.57
CA GLY A 475 -12.69 -47.83 30.69
C GLY A 475 -12.66 -49.34 30.53
N ARG A 476 -11.55 -49.98 30.90
CA ARG A 476 -11.44 -51.45 30.82
C ARG A 476 -12.60 -52.18 31.53
N GLN A 477 -13.26 -51.53 32.48
CA GLN A 477 -14.39 -52.04 33.26
C GLN A 477 -15.77 -51.65 32.70
N ASP A 478 -15.83 -50.72 31.72
CA ASP A 478 -17.08 -50.21 31.17
C ASP A 478 -17.78 -51.25 30.28
N PRO A 479 -19.11 -51.16 30.09
CA PRO A 479 -19.83 -52.03 29.16
C PRO A 479 -19.26 -51.92 27.74
N CYS A 480 -19.10 -53.08 27.08
CA CYS A 480 -18.54 -53.16 25.74
C CYS A 480 -19.54 -52.63 24.70
N THR A 481 -19.06 -51.79 23.77
CA THR A 481 -19.88 -51.13 22.75
C THR A 481 -20.45 -52.04 21.67
N CYS A 482 -20.02 -53.31 21.60
CA CYS A 482 -20.58 -54.30 20.68
C CYS A 482 -21.97 -54.84 21.10
N GLY A 483 -22.55 -54.33 22.19
CA GLY A 483 -23.87 -54.76 22.67
C GLY A 483 -23.89 -56.07 23.45
N SER A 484 -22.73 -56.67 23.73
CA SER A 484 -22.64 -57.96 24.45
C SER A 484 -22.99 -57.92 25.93
N GLY A 485 -23.15 -56.73 26.52
CA GLY A 485 -23.37 -56.53 27.96
C GLY A 485 -22.18 -56.86 28.86
N ARG A 486 -21.03 -57.31 28.30
CA ARG A 486 -19.81 -57.65 29.05
C ARG A 486 -18.89 -56.44 29.22
N LYS A 487 -18.03 -56.45 30.26
CA LYS A 487 -16.97 -55.43 30.43
C LYS A 487 -16.01 -55.44 29.23
N PHE A 488 -15.61 -54.28 28.72
CA PHE A 488 -14.80 -54.10 27.51
C PHE A 488 -13.53 -54.99 27.49
N LYS A 489 -12.76 -55.04 28.59
CA LYS A 489 -11.55 -55.88 28.71
C LYS A 489 -11.78 -57.39 28.55
N ARG A 490 -13.03 -57.86 28.69
CA ARG A 490 -13.40 -59.28 28.56
C ARG A 490 -14.10 -59.60 27.22
N CYS A 491 -14.25 -58.60 26.35
CA CYS A 491 -14.90 -58.74 25.05
C CYS A 491 -13.98 -58.18 23.94
N CYS A 492 -14.30 -57.02 23.37
CA CYS A 492 -13.55 -56.44 22.26
C CYS A 492 -12.19 -55.84 22.66
N GLY A 493 -11.91 -55.66 23.95
CA GLY A 493 -10.63 -55.13 24.46
C GLY A 493 -9.58 -56.19 24.81
N LYS A 494 -9.63 -57.37 24.17
CA LYS A 494 -8.62 -58.43 24.30
C LYS A 494 -7.44 -58.21 23.37
#